data_AF-A0A521IDY6-F1
#
_entry.id   AF-A0A521IDY6-F1
#
_cell.length_a   1.000
_cell.length_b   1.000
_cell.length_c   1.000
_cell.angle_alpha   90.00
_cell.angle_beta   90.00
_cell.angle_gamma   90.00
#
_symmetry.space_group_name_H-M   'P 1'
#
loop_
_entity.id
_entity.type
_entity.pdbx_description
1 polymer ?
#
loop_
_entity_poly.entity_id
_entity_poly.type
_entity_poly.pdbx_seq_one_letter_code
_entity_poly.pdbx_strand_id
1 'polypeptide(L)'
;MAGPGGVDPSSPFFASLASQAAVRSGTAKTREDKKKEKVNSLRFDRLLDEQAAGETAAATAVDIPERLRGLPPEKILEGLLDDVHSTGDALKERTHPDNIVAYKSAVRSFVRYVVDRSFTVTERTSGGNVLRRKKFTQVQVIDEKLEQLAAGILANQKNQLALLAKIEEINGLLVDLIS
;
A
#
# COMPACT_ATOMS: atom_id res chain seq x y z
N MET A 1 -5.35 46.30 -32.32
CA MET A 1 -6.61 45.93 -31.63
C MET A 1 -6.33 44.66 -30.83
N ALA A 2 -6.73 44.63 -29.55
CA ALA A 2 -6.53 43.62 -28.50
C ALA A 2 -5.14 43.59 -27.82
N GLY A 3 -5.08 44.13 -26.60
CA GLY A 3 -3.93 44.04 -25.68
C GLY A 3 -3.90 42.72 -24.90
N PRO A 4 -2.80 42.43 -24.17
CA PRO A 4 -2.66 41.17 -23.43
C PRO A 4 -3.63 41.13 -22.23
N GLY A 5 -4.43 40.08 -22.18
CA GLY A 5 -5.47 39.85 -21.17
C GLY A 5 -4.93 39.77 -19.75
N GLY A 6 -5.76 40.19 -18.81
CA GLY A 6 -5.47 40.16 -17.38
C GLY A 6 -5.18 38.75 -16.88
N VAL A 7 -4.15 38.64 -16.06
CA VAL A 7 -3.76 37.43 -15.33
C VAL A 7 -4.67 37.25 -14.12
N ASP A 8 -5.34 36.11 -14.02
CA ASP A 8 -6.17 35.75 -12.87
C ASP A 8 -5.31 35.42 -11.64
N PRO A 9 -5.50 36.11 -10.49
CA PRO A 9 -4.68 35.91 -9.29
C PRO A 9 -4.99 34.60 -8.53
N SER A 10 -5.93 33.78 -9.01
CA SER A 10 -6.38 32.53 -8.38
C SER A 10 -5.94 31.26 -9.11
N SER A 11 -5.07 31.36 -10.13
CA SER A 11 -4.61 30.18 -10.88
C SER A 11 -3.65 29.30 -10.05
N PRO A 12 -3.96 28.00 -9.87
CA PRO A 12 -3.14 27.07 -9.09
C PRO A 12 -1.80 26.73 -9.75
N PHE A 13 -1.60 27.10 -11.02
CA PHE A 13 -0.39 26.79 -11.77
C PHE A 13 0.85 27.58 -11.32
N PHE A 14 0.69 28.76 -10.70
CA PHE A 14 1.82 29.61 -10.30
C PHE A 14 2.16 29.57 -8.81
N ALA A 15 1.34 28.90 -7.98
CA ALA A 15 1.55 28.81 -6.53
C ALA A 15 2.87 28.10 -6.16
N SER A 16 3.40 27.24 -7.04
CA SER A 16 4.61 26.46 -6.79
C SER A 16 5.92 27.25 -6.90
N LEU A 17 5.93 28.44 -7.50
CA LEU A 17 7.15 29.22 -7.69
C LEU A 17 7.35 30.31 -6.62
N ALA A 18 6.26 30.77 -5.97
CA ALA A 18 6.33 31.77 -4.91
C ALA A 18 6.95 31.23 -3.60
N SER A 19 6.92 29.91 -3.39
CA SER A 19 7.44 29.27 -2.17
C SER A 19 8.98 29.29 -2.08
N GLN A 20 9.69 29.49 -3.20
CA GLN A 20 11.16 29.46 -3.21
C GLN A 20 11.83 30.84 -3.14
N ALA A 21 11.07 31.95 -3.19
CA ALA A 21 11.62 33.31 -3.14
C ALA A 21 11.54 33.99 -1.75
N ALA A 22 10.87 33.37 -0.76
CA ALA A 22 10.60 34.00 0.54
C ALA A 22 11.72 33.80 1.59
N VAL A 23 12.87 33.23 1.21
CA VAL A 23 14.04 33.10 2.10
C VAL A 23 15.09 34.14 1.72
N ARG A 24 14.78 35.44 1.87
CA ARG A 24 15.76 36.54 2.01
C ARG A 24 15.06 37.88 2.26
N SER A 25 15.63 38.64 3.20
CA SER A 25 15.29 40.02 3.62
C SER A 25 14.15 40.17 4.62
N GLY A 26 14.41 40.98 5.65
CA GLY A 26 13.65 41.05 6.90
C GLY A 26 12.83 42.32 7.11
N THR A 27 12.26 42.34 8.32
CA THR A 27 11.70 43.46 9.12
C THR A 27 10.32 44.06 8.78
N ALA A 28 9.43 43.86 9.76
CA ALA A 28 8.54 44.83 10.43
C ALA A 28 7.05 44.99 9.99
N LYS A 29 6.17 44.60 10.95
CA LYS A 29 4.77 45.06 11.25
C LYS A 29 3.72 44.81 10.14
N THR A 30 2.61 44.10 10.37
CA THR A 30 1.52 44.42 11.31
C THR A 30 0.88 43.15 11.88
N ARG A 31 0.67 43.15 13.21
CA ARG A 31 -0.05 42.12 13.98
C ARG A 31 -1.54 42.45 14.00
N GLU A 32 -2.37 41.43 14.24
CA GLU A 32 -3.84 41.48 14.36
C GLU A 32 -4.51 41.59 12.99
N ASP A 33 -4.72 40.49 12.24
CA ASP A 33 -6.03 39.81 12.23
C ASP A 33 -5.97 38.33 11.80
N LYS A 34 -4.78 37.77 11.51
CA LYS A 34 -4.62 36.38 11.00
C LYS A 34 -4.69 35.27 12.06
N LYS A 35 -5.23 35.52 13.26
CA LYS A 35 -5.22 34.55 14.38
C LYS A 35 -6.50 33.69 14.45
N LYS A 36 -7.63 34.10 13.86
CA LYS A 36 -8.88 33.33 13.93
C LYS A 36 -9.00 32.22 12.89
N GLU A 37 -8.48 32.39 11.67
CA GLU A 37 -8.53 31.34 10.63
C GLU A 37 -7.53 30.20 10.86
N LYS A 38 -6.31 30.52 11.30
CA LYS A 38 -5.27 29.50 11.52
C LYS A 38 -5.62 28.49 12.62
N VAL A 39 -6.46 28.86 13.58
CA VAL A 39 -6.85 27.94 14.66
C VAL A 39 -7.85 26.88 14.16
N ASN A 40 -8.65 27.19 13.14
CA ASN A 40 -9.60 26.21 12.58
C ASN A 40 -8.93 25.26 11.60
N SER A 41 -7.97 25.71 10.79
CA SER A 41 -7.21 24.82 9.90
C SER A 41 -6.35 23.83 10.68
N LEU A 42 -5.71 24.28 11.77
CA LEU A 42 -4.91 23.42 12.66
C LEU A 42 -5.73 22.36 13.41
N ARG A 43 -7.05 22.54 13.54
CA ARG A 43 -7.94 21.54 14.14
C ARG A 43 -8.36 20.47 13.14
N PHE A 44 -8.48 20.83 11.86
CA PHE A 44 -8.81 19.87 10.81
C PHE A 44 -7.60 19.01 10.44
N ASP A 45 -6.39 19.59 10.37
CA ASP A 45 -5.15 18.82 10.17
C ASP A 45 -4.93 17.78 11.26
N ARG A 46 -5.19 18.13 12.53
CA ARG A 46 -5.11 17.18 13.65
C ARG A 46 -6.14 16.06 13.57
N LEU A 47 -7.34 16.34 13.05
CA LEU A 47 -8.38 15.32 12.90
C LEU A 47 -8.01 14.32 11.79
N LEU A 48 -7.39 14.80 10.71
CA LEU A 48 -6.87 13.96 9.62
C LEU A 48 -5.66 13.13 10.08
N ASP A 49 -4.74 13.72 10.84
CA ASP A 49 -3.61 13.00 11.46
C ASP A 49 -4.09 11.96 12.48
N GLU A 50 -5.14 12.23 13.25
CA GLU A 50 -5.70 11.30 14.24
C GLU A 50 -6.44 10.13 13.57
N GLN A 51 -7.12 10.37 12.44
CA GLN A 51 -7.69 9.30 11.60
C GLN A 51 -6.58 8.48 10.91
N ALA A 52 -5.55 9.13 10.36
CA ALA A 52 -4.43 8.46 9.70
C ALA A 52 -3.55 7.67 10.68
N ALA A 53 -3.34 8.18 11.91
CA ALA A 53 -2.58 7.51 12.96
C ALA A 53 -3.32 6.28 13.53
N GLY A 54 -4.65 6.36 13.65
CA GLY A 54 -5.50 5.24 14.06
C GLY A 54 -5.49 4.09 13.05
N GLU A 55 -5.52 4.40 11.75
CA GLU A 55 -5.40 3.41 10.67
C GLU A 55 -3.99 2.83 10.55
N THR A 56 -2.94 3.66 10.68
CA THR A 56 -1.55 3.19 10.55
C THR A 56 -1.09 2.34 11.73
N ALA A 57 -1.54 2.59 12.96
CA ALA A 57 -1.20 1.75 14.11
C ALA A 57 -1.86 0.35 14.01
N ALA A 58 -3.14 0.28 13.63
CA ALA A 58 -3.82 -1.00 13.38
C ALA A 58 -3.20 -1.77 12.20
N ALA A 59 -2.72 -1.05 11.17
CA ALA A 59 -2.06 -1.63 10.02
C ALA A 59 -0.68 -2.26 10.30
N THR A 60 -0.09 -2.08 11.49
CA THR A 60 1.24 -2.66 11.85
C THR A 60 1.18 -3.99 12.60
N ALA A 61 0.00 -4.45 13.04
CA ALA A 61 -0.19 -5.83 13.52
C ALA A 61 -0.35 -6.81 12.35
N VAL A 62 0.51 -7.83 12.26
CA VAL A 62 0.36 -8.91 11.28
C VAL A 62 -1.03 -9.48 11.44
N ASP A 63 -1.85 -9.37 10.40
CA ASP A 63 -3.27 -9.68 10.46
C ASP A 63 -3.43 -11.21 10.35
N ILE A 64 -3.12 -11.89 11.46
CA ILE A 64 -3.18 -13.33 11.59
C ILE A 64 -4.63 -13.70 11.99
N PRO A 65 -5.31 -14.56 11.21
CA PRO A 65 -6.64 -15.07 11.55
C PRO A 65 -6.67 -15.65 12.96
N GLU A 66 -7.76 -15.45 13.69
CA GLU A 66 -7.93 -15.96 15.08
C GLU A 66 -7.63 -17.47 15.16
N ARG A 67 -8.07 -18.24 14.16
CA ARG A 67 -7.84 -19.69 14.06
C ARG A 67 -6.36 -20.10 14.04
N LEU A 68 -5.47 -19.19 13.65
CA LEU A 68 -4.03 -19.44 13.53
C LEU A 68 -3.24 -18.89 14.72
N ARG A 69 -3.87 -18.14 15.64
CA ARG A 69 -3.13 -17.51 16.75
C ARG A 69 -2.61 -18.54 17.75
N GLY A 70 -1.38 -18.33 18.22
CA GLY A 70 -0.73 -19.18 19.21
C GLY A 70 -0.19 -20.51 18.68
N LEU A 71 -0.38 -20.82 17.40
CA LEU A 71 0.24 -21.97 16.75
C LEU A 71 1.74 -21.75 16.51
N PRO A 72 2.51 -22.84 16.32
CA PRO A 72 3.90 -22.71 15.91
C PRO A 72 3.99 -22.02 14.54
N PRO A 73 5.08 -21.28 14.27
CA PRO A 73 5.18 -20.41 13.10
C PRO A 73 5.04 -21.17 11.77
N GLU A 74 5.47 -22.43 11.72
CA GLU A 74 5.33 -23.29 10.55
C GLU A 74 3.85 -23.55 10.24
N LYS A 75 3.03 -23.79 11.27
CA LYS A 75 1.59 -24.02 11.12
C LYS A 75 0.81 -22.75 10.75
N ILE A 76 1.26 -21.60 11.23
CA ILE A 76 0.68 -20.31 10.83
C ILE A 76 0.96 -20.06 9.34
N LEU A 77 2.18 -20.32 8.90
CA LEU A 77 2.55 -20.17 7.50
C LEU A 77 1.75 -21.10 6.58
N GLU A 78 1.64 -22.39 6.95
CA GLU A 78 0.80 -23.36 6.25
C GLU A 78 -0.65 -22.88 6.15
N GLY A 79 -1.25 -22.44 7.27
CA GLY A 79 -2.62 -21.96 7.28
C GLY A 79 -2.85 -20.70 6.43
N LEU A 80 -1.90 -19.76 6.42
CA LEU A 80 -1.99 -18.58 5.55
C LEU A 80 -1.85 -18.94 4.07
N LEU A 81 -1.01 -19.94 3.75
CA LEU A 81 -0.87 -20.43 2.38
C LEU A 81 -2.14 -21.16 1.92
N ASP A 82 -2.74 -21.97 2.79
CA ASP A 82 -4.02 -22.62 2.54
C ASP A 82 -5.13 -21.61 2.24
N ASP A 83 -5.15 -20.48 2.97
CA ASP A 83 -6.10 -19.40 2.73
C ASP A 83 -5.91 -18.76 1.35
N VAL A 84 -4.65 -18.56 0.94
CA VAL A 84 -4.32 -18.07 -0.41
C VAL A 84 -4.80 -19.05 -1.47
N HIS A 85 -4.56 -20.34 -1.31
CA HIS A 85 -5.02 -21.37 -2.25
C HIS A 85 -6.54 -21.43 -2.32
N SER A 86 -7.22 -21.46 -1.17
CA SER A 86 -8.68 -21.52 -1.10
C SER A 86 -9.34 -20.30 -1.75
N THR A 87 -8.84 -19.09 -1.47
CA THR A 87 -9.37 -17.86 -2.10
C THR A 87 -9.00 -17.77 -3.58
N GLY A 88 -7.83 -18.29 -3.97
CA GLY A 88 -7.42 -18.40 -5.37
C GLY A 88 -8.34 -19.35 -6.16
N ASP A 89 -8.68 -20.50 -5.60
CA ASP A 89 -9.57 -21.46 -6.23
C ASP A 89 -11.01 -20.92 -6.34
N ALA A 90 -11.50 -20.25 -5.30
CA ALA A 90 -12.79 -19.54 -5.37
C ALA A 90 -12.80 -18.45 -6.47
N LEU A 91 -11.67 -17.78 -6.68
CA LEU A 91 -11.53 -16.79 -7.75
C LEU A 91 -11.48 -17.43 -9.16
N LYS A 92 -10.87 -18.62 -9.29
CA LYS A 92 -10.84 -19.41 -10.53
C LYS A 92 -12.25 -19.90 -10.92
N GLU A 93 -13.01 -20.37 -9.93
CA GLU A 93 -14.38 -20.84 -10.14
C GLU A 93 -15.33 -19.68 -10.45
N ARG A 94 -15.20 -18.58 -9.71
CA ARG A 94 -16.08 -17.41 -9.83
C ARG A 94 -15.23 -16.15 -9.88
N THR A 95 -15.04 -15.63 -11.09
CA THR A 95 -14.37 -14.34 -11.32
C THR A 95 -15.29 -13.18 -10.92
N HIS A 96 -15.39 -12.91 -9.61
CA HIS A 96 -16.16 -11.81 -9.05
C HIS A 96 -15.24 -10.78 -8.38
N PRO A 97 -15.56 -9.47 -8.40
CA PRO A 97 -14.82 -8.43 -7.69
C PRO A 97 -14.58 -8.73 -6.20
N ASP A 98 -15.55 -9.34 -5.52
CA ASP A 98 -15.39 -9.67 -4.10
C ASP A 98 -14.33 -10.75 -3.86
N ASN A 99 -14.22 -11.72 -4.78
CA ASN A 99 -13.25 -12.81 -4.68
C ASN A 99 -11.82 -12.32 -4.91
N ILE A 100 -11.62 -11.32 -5.78
CA ILE A 100 -10.28 -10.72 -5.96
C ILE A 100 -9.87 -9.90 -4.74
N VAL A 101 -10.80 -9.23 -4.06
CA VAL A 101 -10.51 -8.54 -2.80
C VAL A 101 -10.09 -9.54 -1.72
N ALA A 102 -10.83 -10.66 -1.60
CA ALA A 102 -10.49 -11.72 -0.66
C ALA A 102 -9.10 -12.33 -0.96
N TYR A 103 -8.82 -12.65 -2.23
CA TYR A 103 -7.53 -13.17 -2.65
C TYR A 103 -6.37 -12.19 -2.38
N LYS A 104 -6.54 -10.91 -2.73
CA LYS A 104 -5.54 -9.87 -2.43
C LYS A 104 -5.28 -9.75 -0.92
N SER A 105 -6.32 -9.85 -0.10
CA SER A 105 -6.20 -9.80 1.36
C SER A 105 -5.40 -10.99 1.89
N ALA A 106 -5.74 -12.21 1.46
CA ALA A 106 -5.03 -13.43 1.85
C ALA A 106 -3.53 -13.37 1.47
N VAL A 107 -3.24 -12.98 0.22
CA VAL A 107 -1.85 -12.85 -0.25
C VAL A 107 -1.09 -11.78 0.55
N ARG A 108 -1.73 -10.65 0.86
CA ARG A 108 -1.12 -9.60 1.69
C ARG A 108 -0.76 -10.12 3.08
N SER A 109 -1.67 -10.82 3.76
CA SER A 109 -1.42 -11.39 5.08
C SER A 109 -0.28 -12.40 5.07
N PHE A 110 -0.24 -13.28 4.05
CA PHE A 110 0.83 -14.25 3.85
C PHE A 110 2.19 -13.56 3.63
N VAL A 111 2.29 -12.67 2.64
CA VAL A 111 3.55 -12.00 2.28
C VAL A 111 4.11 -11.24 3.48
N ARG A 112 3.24 -10.52 4.19
CA ARG A 112 3.62 -9.76 5.37
C ARG A 112 4.19 -10.65 6.47
N TYR A 113 3.52 -11.76 6.78
CA TYR A 113 4.01 -12.73 7.75
C TYR A 113 5.40 -13.26 7.38
N VAL A 114 5.61 -13.63 6.11
CA VAL A 114 6.89 -14.14 5.61
C VAL A 114 8.00 -13.08 5.70
N VAL A 115 7.70 -11.84 5.35
CA VAL A 115 8.65 -10.72 5.37
C VAL A 115 9.07 -10.38 6.80
N ASP A 116 8.11 -10.25 7.73
CA ASP A 116 8.38 -9.95 9.13
C ASP A 116 9.24 -11.05 9.79
N ARG A 117 8.94 -12.31 9.46
CA ARG A 117 9.73 -13.44 9.96
C ARG A 117 11.13 -13.46 9.35
N SER A 118 11.25 -13.21 8.05
CA SER A 118 12.54 -13.15 7.35
C SER A 118 13.44 -12.05 7.93
N PHE A 119 12.90 -10.88 8.23
CA PHE A 119 13.67 -9.80 8.83
C PHE A 119 14.15 -10.14 10.25
N THR A 120 13.28 -10.73 11.07
CA THR A 120 13.63 -11.21 12.41
C THR A 120 14.80 -12.21 12.39
N VAL A 121 14.82 -13.12 11.41
CA VAL A 121 15.91 -14.10 11.25
C VAL A 121 17.20 -13.45 10.75
N THR A 122 17.12 -12.55 9.77
CA THR A 122 18.32 -11.87 9.22
C THR A 122 18.98 -10.92 10.20
N GLU A 123 18.25 -10.29 11.14
CA GLU A 123 18.86 -9.46 12.17
C GLU A 123 19.83 -10.26 13.07
N ARG A 124 19.58 -11.58 13.22
CA ARG A 124 20.49 -12.49 13.94
C ARG A 124 21.70 -12.93 13.13
N THR A 125 21.73 -12.68 11.81
CA THR A 125 22.79 -13.16 10.90
C THR A 125 23.40 -11.99 10.14
N SER A 126 24.68 -11.71 10.34
CA SER A 126 25.36 -10.49 9.91
C SER A 126 25.53 -10.26 8.38
N GLY A 127 24.82 -11.02 7.53
CA GLY A 127 24.91 -10.98 6.06
C GLY A 127 23.60 -10.59 5.32
N GLY A 128 22.64 -9.96 6.00
CA GLY A 128 21.25 -9.85 5.51
C GLY A 128 20.95 -8.92 4.32
N ASN A 129 21.81 -7.97 3.94
CA ASN A 129 21.40 -6.86 3.06
C ASN A 129 20.99 -7.30 1.62
N VAL A 130 21.71 -8.25 1.02
CA VAL A 130 21.40 -8.74 -0.34
C VAL A 130 20.09 -9.53 -0.37
N LEU A 131 19.88 -10.39 0.62
CA LEU A 131 18.65 -11.20 0.72
C LEU A 131 17.43 -10.32 0.94
N ARG A 132 17.55 -9.28 1.78
CA ARG A 132 16.49 -8.28 2.00
C ARG A 132 16.10 -7.59 0.70
N ARG A 133 17.07 -7.18 -0.12
CA ARG A 133 16.80 -6.53 -1.42
C ARG A 133 16.06 -7.46 -2.37
N LYS A 134 16.51 -8.72 -2.49
CA LYS A 134 15.85 -9.72 -3.36
C LYS A 134 14.40 -9.96 -2.95
N LYS A 135 14.15 -10.20 -1.66
CA LYS A 135 12.78 -10.40 -1.14
C LYS A 135 11.91 -9.17 -1.37
N PHE A 136 12.45 -7.96 -1.17
CA PHE A 136 11.70 -6.73 -1.42
C PHE A 136 11.29 -6.58 -2.89
N THR A 137 12.21 -6.83 -3.82
CA THR A 137 11.89 -6.81 -5.26
C THR A 137 10.83 -7.86 -5.61
N GLN A 138 10.92 -9.06 -5.04
CA GLN A 138 9.92 -10.11 -5.26
C GLN A 138 8.53 -9.72 -4.74
N VAL A 139 8.44 -9.08 -3.57
CA VAL A 139 7.19 -8.55 -3.03
C VAL A 139 6.60 -7.48 -3.96
N GLN A 140 7.41 -6.59 -4.52
CA GLN A 140 6.94 -5.62 -5.51
C GLN A 140 6.36 -6.29 -6.76
N VAL A 141 7.04 -7.32 -7.28
CA VAL A 141 6.54 -8.07 -8.44
C VAL A 141 5.22 -8.77 -8.13
N ILE A 142 5.06 -9.36 -6.93
CA ILE A 142 3.80 -9.98 -6.50
C ILE A 142 2.67 -8.94 -6.47
N ASP A 143 2.92 -7.75 -5.91
CA ASP A 143 1.94 -6.67 -5.83
C ASP A 143 1.50 -6.18 -7.22
N GLU A 144 2.46 -5.93 -8.12
CA GLU A 144 2.18 -5.57 -9.52
C GLU A 144 1.31 -6.62 -10.22
N LYS A 145 1.59 -7.90 -10.01
CA LYS A 145 0.81 -9.01 -10.60
C LYS A 145 -0.62 -9.06 -10.06
N LEU A 146 -0.81 -8.81 -8.77
CA LEU A 146 -2.14 -8.69 -8.16
C LEU A 146 -2.93 -7.51 -8.71
N GLU A 147 -2.28 -6.37 -8.96
CA GLU A 147 -2.93 -5.22 -9.60
C GLU A 147 -3.33 -5.52 -11.04
N GLN A 148 -2.45 -6.14 -11.83
CA GLN A 148 -2.75 -6.56 -13.19
C GLN A 148 -3.87 -7.61 -13.26
N LEU A 149 -3.97 -8.47 -12.25
CA LEU A 149 -5.05 -9.44 -12.11
C LEU A 149 -6.37 -8.71 -11.85
N ALA A 150 -6.40 -7.83 -10.86
CA ALA A 150 -7.58 -7.04 -10.51
C ALA A 150 -8.05 -6.16 -11.69
N ALA A 151 -7.14 -5.45 -12.35
CA ALA A 151 -7.45 -4.64 -13.52
C ALA A 151 -8.06 -5.48 -14.66
N GLY A 152 -7.55 -6.70 -14.89
CA GLY A 152 -8.09 -7.62 -15.90
C GLY A 152 -9.52 -8.06 -15.59
N ILE A 153 -9.82 -8.33 -14.31
CA ILE A 153 -11.17 -8.70 -13.84
C ILE A 153 -12.13 -7.52 -14.02
N LEU A 154 -11.74 -6.32 -13.58
CA LEU A 154 -12.57 -5.12 -13.68
C LEU A 154 -12.84 -4.71 -15.14
N ALA A 155 -11.87 -4.92 -16.03
CA ALA A 155 -12.04 -4.70 -17.46
C ALA A 155 -12.94 -5.74 -18.15
N ASN A 156 -13.51 -6.70 -17.39
CA ASN A 156 -14.35 -7.79 -17.87
C ASN A 156 -13.68 -8.57 -19.02
N GLN A 157 -12.35 -8.72 -18.96
CA GLN A 157 -11.62 -9.50 -19.95
C GLN A 157 -12.00 -10.98 -19.79
N LYS A 158 -12.79 -11.49 -20.74
CA LYS A 158 -13.37 -12.84 -20.73
C LYS A 158 -12.37 -13.99 -20.88
N ASN A 159 -11.06 -13.74 -20.80
CA ASN A 159 -10.06 -14.78 -21.04
C ASN A 159 -9.73 -15.52 -19.74
N GLN A 160 -10.60 -16.48 -19.39
CA GLN A 160 -10.49 -17.27 -18.16
C GLN A 160 -9.17 -18.06 -18.07
N LEU A 161 -8.62 -18.52 -19.20
CA LEU A 161 -7.31 -19.18 -19.23
C LEU A 161 -6.17 -18.22 -18.86
N ALA A 162 -6.22 -16.98 -19.33
CA ALA A 162 -5.22 -15.97 -18.97
C ALA A 162 -5.30 -15.60 -17.48
N LEU A 163 -6.52 -15.54 -16.92
CA LEU A 163 -6.73 -15.32 -15.49
C LEU A 163 -6.11 -16.45 -14.65
N LEU A 164 -6.37 -17.70 -15.04
CA LEU A 164 -5.83 -18.88 -14.37
C LEU A 164 -4.30 -18.86 -14.39
N ALA A 165 -3.70 -18.57 -15.55
CA ALA A 165 -2.25 -18.48 -15.68
C ALA A 165 -1.65 -17.40 -14.75
N LYS A 166 -2.31 -16.25 -14.58
CA LYS A 166 -1.87 -15.21 -13.64
C LYS A 166 -1.93 -15.67 -12.19
N ILE A 167 -2.97 -16.41 -11.80
CA ILE A 167 -3.11 -16.92 -10.43
C ILE A 167 -1.98 -17.93 -10.14
N GLU A 168 -1.72 -18.85 -11.07
CA GLU A 168 -0.63 -19.82 -10.92
C GLU A 168 0.76 -19.16 -10.92
N GLU A 169 0.96 -18.10 -11.71
CA GLU A 169 2.19 -17.30 -11.67
C GLU A 169 2.39 -16.66 -10.29
N ILE A 170 1.34 -16.08 -9.70
CA ILE A 170 1.38 -15.51 -8.36
C ILE A 170 1.71 -16.60 -7.33
N ASN A 171 1.07 -17.77 -7.40
CA ASN A 171 1.35 -18.89 -6.50
C ASN A 171 2.83 -19.31 -6.56
N GLY A 172 3.41 -19.40 -7.76
CA GLY A 172 4.84 -19.67 -7.92
C GLY A 172 5.73 -18.63 -7.24
N LEU A 173 5.42 -17.34 -7.43
CA LEU A 173 6.16 -16.25 -6.77
C LEU A 173 6.06 -16.30 -5.24
N LEU A 174 4.95 -16.78 -4.68
CA LEU A 174 4.77 -16.95 -3.24
C LEU A 174 5.59 -18.13 -2.70
N VAL A 175 5.67 -19.24 -3.45
CA VAL A 175 6.54 -20.38 -3.11
C VAL A 175 8.01 -19.99 -3.18
N ASP A 176 8.40 -19.17 -4.16
CA ASP A 176 9.76 -18.66 -4.24
C ASP A 176 10.13 -17.74 -3.05
N LEU A 177 9.14 -17.13 -2.39
CA LEU A 177 9.36 -16.19 -1.27
C LEU A 177 9.79 -16.92 0.03
N ILE A 178 9.34 -18.16 0.17
CA ILE A 178 9.62 -19.04 1.31
C ILE A 178 10.86 -19.91 1.10
N SER A 179 11.35 -20.06 -0.14
CA SER A 179 12.62 -20.72 -0.46
C SER A 179 13.86 -19.94 0.00
#